data_AF-A0A380ZVX1-F1
#
_entry.id   AF-A0A380ZVX1-F1
#
_cell.length_a   1.000
_cell.length_b   1.000
_cell.length_c   1.000
_cell.angle_alpha   90.00
_cell.angle_beta   90.00
_cell.angle_gamma   90.00
#
_symmetry.space_group_name_H-M   'P 1'
#
loop_
_entity.id
_entity.type
_entity.pdbx_description
1 polymer ?
#
loop_
_entity_poly.entity_id
_entity_poly.type
_entity_poly.pdbx_seq_one_letter_code
_entity_poly.pdbx_strand_id
1 'polypeptide(L)'
;MVVEKLIESGSERVLDLGCGEGKLIKLLLKERQFTEIVGMDVSYSELLKAKEKLHFDEMPPKQKEKLQLFQGALTYRDQRLHGFDAAAVVEVIEHLDLNRLQAFERVLFGFAQPKTIVLTTPNKEYNVMWEQLEAENMRHDDHRFEWTREEFQQWADKIGKMYNYSVEILPIGYEEENIGAPSQMAIFRYGN
;
A
#
# COMPACT_ATOMS: atom_id res chain seq x y z
N MET A 1 -4.31 -10.09 -6.64
CA MET A 1 -2.98 -9.99 -5.98
C MET A 1 -3.03 -9.33 -4.60
N VAL A 2 -3.12 -7.99 -4.44
CA VAL A 2 -3.13 -7.38 -3.08
C VAL A 2 -4.29 -7.90 -2.21
N VAL A 3 -5.51 -7.90 -2.75
CA VAL A 3 -6.71 -8.42 -2.05
C VAL A 3 -6.53 -9.89 -1.66
N GLU A 4 -5.99 -10.72 -2.55
CA GLU A 4 -5.70 -12.14 -2.26
C GLU A 4 -4.75 -12.29 -1.08
N LYS A 5 -3.67 -11.50 -1.03
CA LYS A 5 -2.70 -11.55 0.09
C LYS A 5 -3.30 -11.08 1.41
N LEU A 6 -4.20 -10.10 1.38
CA LEU A 6 -4.97 -9.69 2.55
C LEU A 6 -5.95 -10.79 2.98
N ILE A 7 -6.61 -11.48 2.05
CA ILE A 7 -7.48 -12.63 2.35
C ILE A 7 -6.67 -13.77 2.98
N GLU A 8 -5.59 -14.19 2.33
CA GLU A 8 -4.68 -15.26 2.78
C GLU A 8 -4.12 -15.01 4.19
N SER A 9 -3.93 -13.75 4.56
CA SER A 9 -3.47 -13.38 5.90
C SER A 9 -4.48 -13.66 7.02
N GLY A 10 -5.75 -13.91 6.68
CA GLY A 10 -6.84 -14.08 7.64
C GLY A 10 -7.27 -12.78 8.36
N SER A 11 -6.80 -11.62 7.88
CA SER A 11 -7.11 -10.31 8.47
C SER A 11 -8.57 -9.93 8.27
N GLU A 12 -9.19 -9.35 9.29
CA GLU A 12 -10.58 -8.86 9.23
C GLU A 12 -10.66 -7.33 9.23
N ARG A 13 -9.74 -6.67 9.95
CA ARG A 13 -9.65 -5.22 10.08
C ARG A 13 -8.47 -4.71 9.27
N VAL A 14 -8.73 -3.99 8.18
CA VAL A 14 -7.71 -3.62 7.19
C VAL A 14 -7.64 -2.11 6.98
N LEU A 15 -6.42 -1.58 6.97
CA LEU A 15 -6.10 -0.23 6.53
C LEU A 15 -5.76 -0.22 5.04
N ASP A 16 -6.27 0.76 4.30
CA ASP A 16 -5.78 1.16 2.98
C ASP A 16 -5.15 2.55 3.10
N LEU A 17 -3.82 2.60 3.09
CA LEU A 17 -3.02 3.77 3.43
C LEU A 17 -2.50 4.43 2.15
N GLY A 18 -3.02 5.62 1.83
CA GLY A 18 -2.91 6.21 0.50
C GLY A 18 -3.98 5.66 -0.44
N CYS A 19 -5.22 5.56 0.05
CA CYS A 19 -6.30 4.85 -0.65
C CYS A 19 -6.73 5.50 -1.97
N GLY A 20 -6.34 6.75 -2.22
CA GLY A 20 -6.73 7.54 -3.39
C GLY A 20 -8.24 7.55 -3.58
N GLU A 21 -8.67 7.32 -4.82
CA GLU A 21 -10.08 7.20 -5.19
C GLU A 21 -10.76 5.87 -4.79
N GLY A 22 -10.14 5.06 -3.92
CA GLY A 22 -10.77 3.89 -3.30
C GLY A 22 -10.84 2.64 -4.19
N LYS A 23 -9.94 2.47 -5.16
CA LYS A 23 -9.93 1.28 -6.05
C LYS A 23 -9.78 -0.02 -5.27
N LEU A 24 -8.84 -0.08 -4.31
CA LEU A 24 -8.63 -1.26 -3.48
C LEU A 24 -9.82 -1.49 -2.55
N ILE A 25 -10.30 -0.46 -1.86
CA ILE A 25 -11.49 -0.51 -1.00
C ILE A 25 -12.71 -1.10 -1.73
N LYS A 26 -12.93 -0.71 -2.98
CA LYS A 26 -14.03 -1.25 -3.80
C LYS A 26 -13.95 -2.77 -3.98
N LEU A 27 -12.74 -3.33 -4.03
CA LEU A 27 -12.52 -4.77 -4.10
C LEU A 27 -12.71 -5.41 -2.72
N LEU A 28 -12.14 -4.81 -1.66
CA LEU A 28 -12.26 -5.31 -0.29
C LEU A 28 -13.72 -5.39 0.17
N LEU A 29 -14.57 -4.42 -0.19
CA LEU A 29 -15.99 -4.41 0.16
C LEU A 29 -16.82 -5.59 -0.39
N LYS A 30 -16.29 -6.30 -1.40
CA LYS A 30 -16.94 -7.49 -1.97
C LYS A 30 -16.70 -8.74 -1.12
N GLU A 31 -15.66 -8.70 -0.30
CA GLU A 31 -15.21 -9.85 0.48
C GLU A 31 -15.86 -9.85 1.86
N ARG A 32 -16.41 -11.01 2.25
CA ARG A 32 -17.10 -11.13 3.55
C ARG A 32 -16.15 -11.11 4.74
N GLN A 33 -14.90 -11.52 4.53
CA GLN A 33 -13.87 -11.60 5.56
C GLN A 33 -13.57 -10.25 6.20
N PHE A 34 -13.59 -9.17 5.42
CA PHE A 34 -13.29 -7.84 5.96
C PHE A 34 -14.52 -7.27 6.68
N THR A 35 -14.36 -7.08 8.00
CA THR A 35 -15.39 -6.57 8.91
C THR A 35 -15.18 -5.08 9.21
N GLU A 36 -13.96 -4.57 9.03
CA GLU A 36 -13.64 -3.15 9.11
C GLU A 36 -12.59 -2.79 8.05
N ILE A 37 -12.91 -1.79 7.22
CA ILE A 37 -12.05 -1.27 6.17
C ILE A 37 -11.90 0.22 6.40
N VAL A 38 -10.66 0.68 6.50
CA VAL A 38 -10.37 2.08 6.75
C VAL A 38 -9.43 2.61 5.68
N GLY A 39 -9.93 3.54 4.87
CA GLY A 39 -9.14 4.29 3.90
C GLY A 39 -8.62 5.59 4.49
N MET A 40 -7.31 5.81 4.38
CA MET A 40 -6.68 7.08 4.71
C MET A 40 -5.99 7.65 3.48
N ASP A 41 -6.16 8.94 3.24
CA ASP A 41 -5.40 9.66 2.22
C ASP A 41 -5.04 11.07 2.69
N VAL A 42 -3.93 11.62 2.18
CA VAL A 42 -3.52 13.01 2.44
C VAL A 42 -4.39 14.00 1.65
N SER A 43 -4.86 13.57 0.48
CA SER A 43 -5.67 14.34 -0.45
C SER A 43 -7.15 14.23 -0.12
N TYR A 44 -7.71 15.32 0.43
CA TYR A 44 -9.14 15.39 0.70
C TYR A 44 -9.98 15.24 -0.58
N SER A 45 -9.48 15.74 -1.72
CA SER A 45 -10.17 15.59 -3.01
C SER A 45 -10.23 14.13 -3.48
N GLU A 46 -9.20 13.32 -3.24
CA GLU A 46 -9.25 11.89 -3.56
C GLU A 46 -10.26 11.16 -2.67
N LEU A 47 -10.36 11.52 -1.38
CA LEU A 47 -11.38 10.97 -0.48
C LEU A 47 -12.81 11.31 -0.92
N LEU A 48 -13.06 12.50 -1.49
CA LEU A 48 -14.35 12.84 -2.08
C LEU A 48 -14.64 11.96 -3.30
N LYS A 49 -13.68 11.81 -4.22
CA LYS A 49 -13.80 10.91 -5.37
C LYS A 49 -14.03 9.45 -4.94
N ALA A 50 -13.37 9.00 -3.88
CA ALA A 50 -13.57 7.68 -3.31
C ALA A 50 -15.01 7.49 -2.84
N LYS A 51 -15.57 8.45 -2.08
CA LYS A 51 -16.98 8.40 -1.66
C LYS A 51 -17.93 8.32 -2.85
N GLU A 52 -17.70 9.11 -3.90
CA GLU A 52 -18.50 9.09 -5.13
C GLU A 52 -18.40 7.73 -5.84
N LYS A 53 -17.18 7.24 -6.13
CA LYS A 53 -16.95 5.99 -6.88
C LYS A 53 -17.36 4.73 -6.13
N LEU A 54 -17.40 4.81 -4.80
CA LEU A 54 -17.89 3.76 -3.92
C LEU A 54 -19.41 3.83 -3.70
N HIS A 55 -20.08 4.89 -4.16
CA HIS A 55 -21.50 5.15 -3.87
C HIS A 55 -21.78 5.18 -2.35
N PHE A 56 -20.89 5.78 -1.57
CA PHE A 56 -20.88 5.72 -0.11
C PHE A 56 -22.21 6.15 0.53
N ASP A 57 -22.88 7.15 -0.03
CA ASP A 57 -24.14 7.66 0.50
C ASP A 57 -25.34 6.76 0.21
N GLU A 58 -25.25 5.93 -0.84
CA GLU A 58 -26.26 4.98 -1.27
C GLU A 58 -25.99 3.55 -0.74
N MET A 59 -24.86 3.34 -0.06
CA MET A 59 -24.47 2.03 0.46
C MET A 59 -25.51 1.47 1.45
N PRO A 60 -25.82 0.17 1.38
CA PRO A 60 -26.58 -0.52 2.41
C PRO A 60 -25.94 -0.31 3.80
N PRO A 61 -26.74 -0.16 4.88
CA PRO A 61 -26.21 0.16 6.22
C PRO A 61 -25.07 -0.75 6.66
N LYS A 62 -25.20 -2.07 6.46
CA LYS A 62 -24.17 -3.05 6.81
C LYS A 62 -22.85 -2.89 6.05
N GLN A 63 -22.86 -2.39 4.81
CA GLN A 63 -21.62 -2.11 4.07
C GLN A 63 -21.05 -0.76 4.50
N LYS A 64 -21.91 0.22 4.74
CA LYS A 64 -21.51 1.55 5.20
C LYS A 64 -20.85 1.51 6.57
N GLU A 65 -21.36 0.71 7.50
CA GLU A 65 -20.78 0.52 8.84
C GLU A 65 -19.38 -0.09 8.82
N LYS A 66 -19.04 -0.86 7.78
CA LYS A 66 -17.71 -1.46 7.62
C LYS A 66 -16.66 -0.48 7.11
N LEU A 67 -17.06 0.64 6.49
CA LEU A 67 -16.14 1.53 5.78
C LEU A 67 -16.01 2.88 6.48
N GLN A 68 -14.78 3.23 6.84
CA GLN A 68 -14.42 4.58 7.24
C GLN A 68 -13.40 5.17 6.28
N LEU A 69 -13.59 6.44 5.92
CA LEU A 69 -12.63 7.23 5.14
C LEU A 69 -12.23 8.46 5.95
N PHE A 70 -10.93 8.73 6.09
CA PHE A 70 -10.47 9.92 6.78
C PHE A 70 -9.21 10.52 6.19
N GLN A 71 -9.04 11.83 6.36
CA GLN A 71 -7.84 12.53 5.93
C GLN A 71 -6.72 12.38 6.97
N GLY A 72 -5.54 12.00 6.52
CA GLY A 72 -4.36 11.84 7.35
C GLY A 72 -3.09 11.74 6.51
N ALA A 73 -1.93 11.78 7.15
CA ALA A 73 -0.65 11.71 6.46
C ALA A 73 0.24 10.66 7.11
N LEU A 74 0.85 9.81 6.29
CA LEU A 74 1.72 8.71 6.75
C LEU A 74 3.07 9.17 7.34
N THR A 75 3.29 10.48 7.45
CA THR A 75 4.50 11.06 8.04
C THR A 75 4.30 11.52 9.48
N TYR A 76 3.07 11.41 10.01
CA TYR A 76 2.72 11.75 11.38
C TYR A 76 2.06 10.56 12.06
N ARG A 77 2.36 10.36 13.34
CA ARG A 77 1.69 9.32 14.14
C ARG A 77 0.21 9.67 14.28
N ASP A 78 -0.63 8.66 14.12
CA ASP A 78 -2.08 8.79 14.26
C ASP A 78 -2.63 7.56 14.97
N GLN A 79 -3.16 7.76 16.18
CA GLN A 79 -3.68 6.70 17.04
C GLN A 79 -4.77 5.85 16.35
N ARG A 80 -5.47 6.42 15.36
CA ARG A 80 -6.51 5.74 14.59
C ARG A 80 -5.96 4.59 13.73
N LEU A 81 -4.65 4.54 13.47
CA LEU A 81 -4.00 3.48 12.69
C LEU A 81 -3.61 2.26 13.55
N HIS A 82 -3.73 2.35 14.87
CA HIS A 82 -3.28 1.29 15.77
C HIS A 82 -4.33 0.16 15.91
N GLY A 83 -3.87 -1.08 16.06
CA GLY A 83 -4.72 -2.22 16.37
C GLY A 83 -5.43 -2.88 15.18
N PHE A 84 -5.04 -2.54 13.95
CA PHE A 84 -5.51 -3.20 12.73
C PHE A 84 -4.74 -4.50 12.47
N ASP A 85 -5.40 -5.48 11.84
CA ASP A 85 -4.78 -6.77 11.52
C ASP A 85 -3.82 -6.64 10.35
N ALA A 86 -4.22 -5.86 9.34
CA ALA A 86 -3.39 -5.59 8.17
C ALA A 86 -3.42 -4.13 7.71
N ALA A 87 -2.35 -3.74 7.00
CA ALA A 87 -2.32 -2.52 6.21
C ALA A 87 -1.89 -2.81 4.77
N ALA A 88 -2.57 -2.17 3.83
CA ALA A 88 -2.16 -2.08 2.43
C ALA A 88 -1.56 -0.71 2.15
N VAL A 89 -0.44 -0.68 1.44
CA VAL A 89 0.22 0.53 0.95
C VAL A 89 0.52 0.30 -0.53
N VAL A 90 -0.40 0.71 -1.40
CA VAL A 90 -0.37 0.33 -2.82
C VAL A 90 0.04 1.50 -3.68
N GLU A 91 1.26 1.47 -4.22
CA GLU A 91 1.83 2.53 -5.07
C GLU A 91 1.80 3.91 -4.36
N VAL A 92 2.44 4.00 -3.18
CA VAL A 92 2.41 5.21 -2.31
C VAL A 92 3.80 5.70 -1.96
N ILE A 93 4.75 4.78 -1.72
CA ILE A 93 6.05 5.16 -1.15
C ILE A 93 6.89 5.97 -2.14
N GLU A 94 6.75 5.72 -3.44
CA GLU A 94 7.38 6.42 -4.55
C GLU A 94 6.99 7.90 -4.63
N HIS A 95 5.86 8.29 -4.06
CA HIS A 95 5.40 9.69 -3.99
C HIS A 95 5.94 10.42 -2.76
N LEU A 96 6.60 9.72 -1.83
CA LEU A 96 7.22 10.33 -0.65
C LEU A 96 8.59 10.90 -0.99
N ASP A 97 8.90 12.08 -0.45
CA ASP A 97 10.28 12.55 -0.44
C ASP A 97 11.15 11.57 0.39
N LEU A 98 12.38 11.27 -0.04
CA LEU A 98 13.27 10.33 0.65
C LEU A 98 13.51 10.68 2.14
N ASN A 99 13.52 11.97 2.48
CA ASN A 99 13.65 12.44 3.87
C ASN A 99 12.39 12.17 4.72
N ARG A 100 11.24 11.91 4.10
CA ARG A 100 9.97 11.56 4.75
C ARG A 100 9.79 10.05 4.91
N LEU A 101 10.51 9.25 4.13
CA LEU A 101 10.43 7.79 4.18
C LEU A 101 10.71 7.24 5.58
N GLN A 102 11.72 7.76 6.29
CA GLN A 102 12.00 7.36 7.68
C GLN A 102 10.85 7.67 8.65
N ALA A 103 10.07 8.73 8.40
CA ALA A 103 8.88 9.02 9.18
C ALA A 103 7.77 8.01 8.88
N PHE A 104 7.53 7.71 7.60
CA PHE A 104 6.63 6.64 7.15
C PHE A 104 6.96 5.30 7.80
N GLU A 105 8.24 4.89 7.78
CA GLU A 105 8.72 3.64 8.37
C GLU A 105 8.32 3.53 9.85
N ARG A 106 8.60 4.60 10.62
CA ARG A 106 8.27 4.65 12.05
C ARG A 106 6.76 4.65 12.32
N VAL A 107 5.97 5.32 11.47
CA VAL A 107 4.52 5.39 11.63
C VAL A 107 3.90 4.03 11.34
N LEU A 108 4.25 3.40 10.23
CA LEU A 108 3.65 2.14 9.81
C LEU A 108 4.17 0.95 10.61
N PHE A 109 5.49 0.71 10.59
CA PHE A 109 6.08 -0.50 11.17
C PHE A 109 6.32 -0.39 12.68
N GLY A 110 6.53 0.82 13.20
CA GLY A 110 6.82 1.04 14.61
C GLY A 110 5.62 1.40 15.48
N PHE A 111 4.62 2.11 14.94
CA PHE A 111 3.51 2.64 15.73
C PHE A 111 2.16 1.99 15.40
N ALA A 112 1.76 1.99 14.13
CA ALA A 112 0.54 1.30 13.69
C ALA A 112 0.71 -0.21 13.91
N GLN A 113 1.88 -0.74 13.54
CA GLN A 113 2.35 -2.11 13.76
C GLN A 113 1.27 -3.18 13.49
N PRO A 114 0.63 -3.19 12.31
CA PRO A 114 -0.32 -4.25 11.96
C PRO A 114 0.42 -5.58 11.84
N LYS A 115 -0.31 -6.69 12.01
CA LYS A 115 0.29 -8.04 11.91
C LYS A 115 0.76 -8.36 10.51
N THR A 116 0.04 -7.90 9.49
CA THR A 116 0.41 -8.06 8.08
C THR A 116 0.50 -6.71 7.37
N ILE A 117 1.53 -6.49 6.56
CA ILE A 117 1.60 -5.33 5.67
C ILE A 117 1.79 -5.83 4.25
N VAL A 118 0.93 -5.39 3.34
CA VAL A 118 1.09 -5.61 1.89
C VAL A 118 1.44 -4.28 1.26
N LEU A 119 2.68 -4.15 0.80
CA LEU A 119 3.19 -2.92 0.20
C LEU A 119 3.55 -3.17 -1.25
N THR A 120 3.19 -2.25 -2.15
CA THR A 120 3.61 -2.31 -3.54
C THR A 120 4.28 -1.03 -3.98
N THR A 121 5.18 -1.15 -4.95
CA THR A 121 5.84 -0.03 -5.62
C THR A 121 6.28 -0.45 -7.03
N PRO A 122 6.44 0.48 -7.99
CA PRO A 122 6.96 0.19 -9.31
C PRO A 122 8.35 -0.46 -9.29
N ASN A 123 8.63 -1.29 -10.30
CA ASN A 123 9.97 -1.78 -10.60
C ASN A 123 10.65 -0.88 -11.64
N LYS A 124 11.62 -0.06 -11.22
CA LYS A 124 12.35 0.84 -12.14
C LYS A 124 12.98 0.10 -13.33
N GLU A 125 13.45 -1.13 -13.14
CA GLU A 125 14.12 -1.90 -14.19
C GLU A 125 13.18 -2.20 -15.37
N TYR A 126 11.88 -2.29 -15.12
CA TYR A 126 10.87 -2.55 -16.14
C TYR A 126 10.54 -1.31 -16.99
N ASN A 127 11.04 -0.12 -16.64
CA ASN A 127 10.74 1.11 -17.38
C ASN A 127 11.19 1.06 -18.84
N VAL A 128 12.24 0.30 -19.12
CA VAL A 128 12.77 0.08 -20.48
C VAL A 128 11.75 -0.55 -21.43
N MET A 129 10.72 -1.22 -20.89
CA MET A 129 9.66 -1.86 -21.69
C MET A 129 8.61 -0.86 -22.18
N TRP A 130 8.57 0.35 -21.63
CA TRP A 130 7.67 1.40 -22.08
C TRP A 130 8.42 2.25 -23.12
N GLU A 131 8.14 2.00 -24.41
CA GLU A 131 8.82 2.54 -25.61
C GLU A 131 8.95 4.08 -25.71
N GLN A 132 8.52 4.85 -24.70
CA GLN A 132 8.54 6.32 -24.69
C GLN A 132 9.33 6.92 -23.52
N LEU A 133 10.00 6.11 -22.69
CA LEU A 133 10.89 6.62 -21.65
C LEU A 133 12.34 6.51 -22.14
N GLU A 134 12.99 7.65 -22.41
CA GLU A 134 14.46 7.69 -22.38
C GLU A 134 14.90 7.09 -21.04
N ALA A 135 15.93 6.22 -21.04
CA ALA A 135 16.27 5.28 -19.97
C ALA A 135 16.52 5.88 -18.55
N GLU A 136 16.37 7.19 -18.38
CA GLU A 136 16.48 7.93 -17.13
C GLU A 136 15.14 8.48 -16.59
N ASN A 137 14.03 8.36 -17.33
CA ASN A 137 12.73 8.93 -16.92
C ASN A 137 11.88 7.95 -16.08
N MET A 138 11.24 8.49 -15.04
CA MET A 138 10.25 7.80 -14.19
C MET A 138 8.95 7.54 -14.98
N ARG A 139 8.17 6.52 -14.59
CA ARG A 139 6.91 6.18 -15.26
C ARG A 139 5.86 7.28 -15.17
N HIS A 140 5.90 8.06 -14.10
CA HIS A 140 5.03 9.20 -13.88
C HIS A 140 5.83 10.40 -13.35
N ASP A 141 5.46 11.60 -13.82
CA ASP A 141 6.14 12.87 -13.47
C ASP A 141 6.05 13.23 -11.98
N ASP A 142 5.17 12.57 -11.22
CA ASP A 142 4.92 12.81 -9.80
C ASP A 142 5.62 11.81 -8.87
N HIS A 143 6.38 10.86 -9.41
CA HIS A 143 7.26 10.00 -8.61
C HIS A 143 8.47 10.80 -8.11
N ARG A 144 8.86 10.57 -6.85
CA ARG A 144 10.08 11.11 -6.25
C ARG A 144 11.27 10.19 -6.43
N PHE A 145 11.00 8.89 -6.52
CA PHE A 145 11.96 7.84 -6.82
C PHE A 145 11.22 6.61 -7.34
N GLU A 146 11.94 5.74 -8.04
CA GLU A 146 11.50 4.37 -8.30
C GLU A 146 12.67 3.44 -7.99
N TRP A 147 12.40 2.35 -7.28
CA TRP A 147 13.44 1.41 -6.88
C TRP A 147 13.59 0.26 -7.87
N THR A 148 14.83 -0.19 -8.06
CA THR A 148 15.13 -1.48 -8.65
C THR A 148 14.69 -2.62 -7.71
N ARG A 149 14.71 -3.87 -8.19
CA ARG A 149 14.46 -5.05 -7.33
C ARG A 149 15.46 -5.16 -6.19
N GLU A 150 16.72 -4.84 -6.45
CA GLU A 150 17.76 -4.87 -5.41
C GLU A 150 17.53 -3.79 -4.35
N GLU A 151 17.26 -2.55 -4.75
CA GLU A 151 16.99 -1.44 -3.81
C GLU A 151 15.77 -1.73 -2.92
N PHE A 152 14.69 -2.25 -3.53
CA PHE A 152 13.49 -2.60 -2.80
C PHE A 152 13.73 -3.76 -1.82
N GLN A 153 14.44 -4.81 -2.24
CA GLN A 153 14.83 -5.93 -1.37
C GLN A 153 15.67 -5.47 -0.18
N GLN A 154 16.71 -4.67 -0.43
CA GLN A 154 17.58 -4.16 0.63
C GLN A 154 16.82 -3.30 1.64
N TRP A 155 15.94 -2.42 1.16
CA TRP A 155 15.08 -1.61 2.02
C TRP A 155 14.15 -2.50 2.86
N ALA A 156 13.45 -3.44 2.22
CA ALA A 156 12.48 -4.29 2.88
C ALA A 156 13.13 -5.20 3.95
N ASP A 157 14.31 -5.77 3.66
CA ASP A 157 15.07 -6.58 4.63
C ASP A 157 15.51 -5.78 5.85
N LYS A 158 15.94 -4.52 5.62
CA LYS A 158 16.33 -3.61 6.71
C LYS A 158 15.13 -3.31 7.60
N ILE A 159 13.97 -3.03 7.02
CA ILE A 159 12.73 -2.77 7.76
C ILE A 159 12.29 -4.00 8.54
N GLY A 160 12.31 -5.18 7.92
CA GLY A 160 12.00 -6.45 8.57
C GLY A 160 12.83 -6.67 9.83
N LYS A 161 14.16 -6.53 9.71
CA LYS A 161 15.08 -6.65 10.85
C LYS A 161 14.85 -5.59 11.93
N MET A 162 14.61 -4.33 11.54
CA MET A 162 14.49 -3.21 12.47
C MET A 162 13.20 -3.28 13.31
N TYR A 163 12.09 -3.71 12.72
CA TYR A 163 10.76 -3.65 13.34
C TYR A 163 10.17 -5.02 13.67
N ASN A 164 10.97 -6.09 13.60
CA ASN A 164 10.57 -7.47 13.89
C ASN A 164 9.46 -8.01 12.96
N TYR A 165 9.67 -7.83 11.66
CA TYR A 165 8.86 -8.44 10.61
C TYR A 165 9.69 -9.44 9.79
N SER A 166 9.11 -10.59 9.43
CA SER A 166 9.57 -11.32 8.23
C SER A 166 9.09 -10.59 6.99
N VAL A 167 9.81 -10.74 5.88
CA VAL A 167 9.43 -10.16 4.59
C VAL A 167 9.54 -11.21 3.49
N GLU A 168 8.53 -11.21 2.62
CA GLU A 168 8.48 -11.98 1.38
C GLU A 168 8.25 -11.01 0.22
N ILE A 169 9.07 -11.08 -0.82
CA ILE A 169 8.93 -10.23 -2.01
C ILE A 169 8.37 -11.03 -3.17
N LEU A 170 7.35 -10.51 -3.83
CA LEU A 170 6.67 -11.12 -4.97
C LEU A 170 6.56 -10.13 -6.14
N PRO A 171 6.69 -10.60 -7.39
CA PRO A 171 6.40 -9.79 -8.57
C PRO A 171 4.90 -9.56 -8.75
N ILE A 172 4.49 -8.45 -9.37
CA ILE A 172 3.12 -8.17 -9.81
C ILE A 172 3.10 -7.80 -11.29
N GLY A 173 2.42 -8.64 -12.09
CA GLY A 173 2.26 -8.45 -13.53
C GLY A 173 3.04 -9.50 -14.33
N TYR A 174 3.14 -9.28 -15.65
CA TYR A 174 3.91 -10.14 -16.52
C TYR A 174 5.42 -9.95 -16.25
N GLU A 175 6.14 -11.06 -16.10
CA GLU A 175 7.58 -11.05 -15.87
C GLU A 175 8.33 -11.14 -17.20
N GLU A 176 9.23 -10.18 -17.41
CA GLU A 176 10.20 -10.18 -18.51
C GLU A 176 11.53 -10.76 -18.04
N GLU A 177 12.16 -11.57 -18.89
CA GLU A 177 13.43 -12.22 -18.57
C GLU A 177 14.50 -11.18 -18.21
N ASN A 178 15.21 -11.39 -17.11
CA ASN A 178 16.22 -10.47 -16.55
C ASN A 178 15.71 -9.10 -16.05
N ILE A 179 14.47 -8.72 -16.35
CA ILE A 179 13.88 -7.41 -15.98
C ILE A 179 12.90 -7.55 -14.79
N GLY A 180 12.19 -8.68 -14.71
CA GLY A 180 11.14 -8.93 -13.72
C GLY A 180 9.79 -8.37 -14.13
N ALA A 181 8.91 -8.14 -13.16
CA ALA A 181 7.55 -7.64 -13.37
C ALA A 181 7.48 -6.10 -13.29
N PRO A 182 6.39 -5.47 -13.78
CA PRO A 182 6.24 -4.01 -13.72
C PRO A 182 6.11 -3.48 -12.29
N SER A 183 5.48 -4.18 -11.36
CA SER A 183 5.42 -3.76 -9.96
C SER A 183 5.94 -4.86 -9.04
N GLN A 184 6.35 -4.43 -7.85
CA GLN A 184 6.95 -5.26 -6.82
C GLN A 184 6.04 -5.24 -5.59
N MET A 185 5.92 -6.36 -4.90
CA MET A 185 5.16 -6.49 -3.65
C MET A 185 6.08 -6.95 -2.54
N ALA A 186 6.02 -6.31 -1.38
CA ALA A 186 6.56 -6.83 -0.13
C ALA A 186 5.42 -7.17 0.82
N ILE A 187 5.43 -8.40 1.36
CA ILE A 187 4.52 -8.86 2.38
C ILE A 187 5.30 -8.98 3.68
N PHE A 188 5.01 -8.11 4.64
CA PHE A 188 5.60 -8.15 5.96
C PHE A 188 4.67 -8.88 6.94
N ARG A 189 5.23 -9.75 7.79
CA ARG A 189 4.48 -10.43 8.87
C ARG A 189 5.17 -10.21 10.21
N TYR A 190 4.44 -9.64 11.16
CA TYR A 190 4.97 -9.28 12.48
C TYR A 190 5.22 -10.52 13.35
N GLY A 191 6.33 -10.52 14.09
CA GLY A 191 6.65 -11.58 15.02
C GLY A 191 7.27 -12.79 14.32
N ASN A 192 8.58 -12.69 14.05
CA ASN A 192 9.41 -13.87 13.82
C ASN A 192 9.51 -14.73 15.08
#